data_AF-B9X9Y5-F1
#
_entry.id   AF-B9X9Y5-F1
#
_cell.length_a   1.000
_cell.length_b   1.000
_cell.length_c   1.000
_cell.angle_alpha   90.00
_cell.angle_beta   90.00
_cell.angle_gamma   90.00
#
_symmetry.space_group_name_H-M   'P 1'
#
loop_
_entity.id
_entity.type
_entity.pdbx_description
1 polymer ?
#
loop_
_entity_poly.entity_id
_entity_poly.type
_entity_poly.pdbx_seq_one_letter_code
_entity_poly.pdbx_strand_id
1 'polypeptide(L)'
;MFWQRNRAVDGAADAYVRRIHFIMLFAASLAGKTKPEVVQALRDILGIQIGDVSDPEYRAWGDSNMEDISVSFSLDFKNPNLVSQVQIAGHEAVDTLFICVNCLELAEARRVNFAVDVLKKSSSPTPKLARIVADKLLHHPDFDLEDFGGPKLLMQKNRHR
;
A
#
# COMPACT_ATOMS: atom_id res chain seq x y z
N MET A 1 15.10 21.29 21.45
CA MET A 1 13.88 20.44 21.35
C MET A 1 13.27 20.33 19.95
N PHE A 2 13.20 21.41 19.14
CA PHE A 2 12.61 21.35 17.78
C PHE A 2 13.36 20.38 16.83
N TRP A 3 14.69 20.38 16.88
CA TRP A 3 15.56 19.51 16.08
C TRP A 3 15.44 18.00 16.40
N GLN A 4 15.15 17.64 17.65
CA GLN A 4 14.93 16.25 18.05
C GLN A 4 13.57 15.73 17.59
N ARG A 5 12.53 16.57 17.62
CA ARG A 5 11.18 16.20 17.16
C ARG A 5 11.13 15.95 15.66
N ASN A 6 11.83 16.75 14.84
CA ASN A 6 11.87 16.51 13.39
C ASN A 6 12.63 15.22 13.04
N ARG A 7 13.75 14.92 13.71
CA ARG A 7 14.47 13.64 13.52
C ARG A 7 13.64 12.42 13.91
N ALA A 8 12.85 12.52 14.98
CA ALA A 8 11.95 11.44 15.40
C ALA A 8 10.84 11.18 14.37
N VAL A 9 10.25 12.24 13.82
CA VAL A 9 9.23 12.12 12.76
C VAL A 9 9.82 11.57 11.47
N ASP A 10 11.02 12.01 11.08
CA ASP A 10 11.69 11.50 9.87
C ASP A 10 12.10 10.03 9.99
N GLY A 11 12.59 9.62 11.17
CA GLY A 11 12.94 8.24 11.47
C GLY A 11 11.71 7.32 11.54
N ALA A 12 10.59 7.81 12.09
CA ALA A 12 9.32 7.12 12.01
C ALA A 12 8.88 6.97 10.54
N ALA A 13 8.91 8.05 9.76
CA ALA A 13 8.55 8.00 8.34
C ALA A 13 9.37 6.98 7.55
N ASP A 14 10.67 6.83 7.82
CA ASP A 14 11.51 5.82 7.17
C ASP A 14 11.06 4.39 7.47
N ALA A 15 10.56 4.12 8.69
CA ALA A 15 10.02 2.82 9.05
C ALA A 15 8.74 2.51 8.27
N TYR A 16 7.82 3.48 8.17
CA TYR A 16 6.61 3.34 7.33
C TYR A 16 6.97 3.15 5.86
N VAL A 17 7.88 3.96 5.30
CA VAL A 17 8.30 3.85 3.89
C VAL A 17 8.87 2.47 3.61
N ARG A 18 9.76 1.94 4.47
CA ARG A 18 10.31 0.58 4.30
C ARG A 18 9.24 -0.50 4.35
N ARG A 19 8.32 -0.41 5.33
CA ARG A 19 7.24 -1.40 5.48
C ARG A 19 6.28 -1.36 4.30
N ILE A 20 5.84 -0.17 3.90
CA ILE A 20 4.94 0.03 2.77
C ILE A 20 5.60 -0.42 1.46
N HIS A 21 6.87 -0.07 1.23
CA HIS A 21 7.63 -0.53 0.07
C HIS A 21 7.67 -2.05 -0.01
N PHE A 22 7.95 -2.73 1.11
CA PHE A 22 7.92 -4.19 1.17
C PHE A 22 6.53 -4.74 0.85
N ILE A 23 5.46 -4.18 1.43
CA ILE A 23 4.08 -4.61 1.15
C ILE A 23 3.72 -4.39 -0.32
N MET A 24 4.10 -3.26 -0.92
CA MET A 24 3.87 -2.96 -2.34
C MET A 24 4.51 -4.02 -3.25
N LEU A 25 5.80 -4.32 -3.06
CA LEU A 25 6.51 -5.33 -3.84
C LEU A 25 5.96 -6.74 -3.61
N PHE A 26 5.60 -7.05 -2.36
CA PHE A 26 4.99 -8.32 -2.02
C PHE A 26 3.61 -8.48 -2.67
N ALA A 27 2.76 -7.46 -2.56
CA ALA A 27 1.41 -7.44 -3.12
C ALA A 27 1.43 -7.58 -4.65
N ALA A 28 2.43 -7.01 -5.31
CA ALA A 28 2.63 -7.22 -6.75
C ALA A 28 2.79 -8.71 -7.11
N SER A 29 3.45 -9.50 -6.26
CA SER A 29 3.61 -10.94 -6.44
C SER A 29 2.33 -11.76 -6.17
N LEU A 30 1.28 -11.12 -5.62
CA LEU A 30 0.01 -11.76 -5.30
C LEU A 30 -1.04 -11.60 -6.41
N ALA A 31 -0.80 -10.71 -7.38
CA ALA A 31 -1.69 -10.54 -8.52
C ALA A 31 -1.88 -11.87 -9.27
N GLY A 32 -3.13 -12.22 -9.57
CA GLY A 32 -3.47 -13.46 -10.26
C GLY A 32 -3.37 -14.74 -9.42
N LYS A 33 -3.04 -14.65 -8.12
CA LYS A 33 -3.19 -15.78 -7.19
C LYS A 33 -4.63 -15.92 -6.72
N THR A 34 -4.97 -17.11 -6.24
CA THR A 34 -6.30 -17.37 -5.69
C THR A 34 -6.48 -16.72 -4.31
N LYS A 35 -7.73 -16.44 -3.93
CA LYS A 35 -8.07 -15.89 -2.60
C LYS A 35 -7.39 -16.67 -1.44
N PRO A 36 -7.43 -18.02 -1.36
CA PRO A 36 -6.77 -18.75 -0.28
C PRO A 36 -5.24 -18.59 -0.28
N GLU A 37 -4.60 -18.60 -1.44
CA GLU A 37 -3.14 -18.40 -1.56
C GLU A 37 -2.72 -17.01 -1.08
N VAL A 38 -3.49 -15.97 -1.45
CA VAL A 38 -3.23 -14.61 -1.00
C VAL A 38 -3.42 -14.48 0.51
N VAL A 39 -4.51 -15.00 1.06
CA VAL A 39 -4.77 -14.98 2.51
C VAL A 39 -3.64 -15.69 3.27
N GLN A 40 -3.23 -16.88 2.82
CA GLN A 40 -2.15 -17.62 3.45
C GLN A 40 -0.83 -16.85 3.37
N ALA A 41 -0.52 -16.26 2.21
CA ALA A 41 0.71 -15.49 2.02
C ALA A 41 0.74 -14.21 2.89
N LEU A 42 -0.39 -13.49 3.01
CA LEU A 42 -0.52 -12.34 3.89
C LEU A 42 -0.33 -12.73 5.37
N ARG A 43 -0.86 -13.88 5.79
CA ARG A 43 -0.68 -14.39 7.15
C ARG A 43 0.77 -14.79 7.41
N ASP A 44 1.37 -15.60 6.54
CA ASP A 44 2.68 -16.20 6.78
C ASP A 44 3.83 -15.21 6.59
N ILE A 45 3.71 -14.31 5.61
CA ILE A 45 4.82 -13.43 5.19
C ILE A 45 4.66 -12.03 5.78
N LEU A 46 3.44 -11.48 5.79
CA LEU A 46 3.21 -10.16 6.37
C LEU A 46 2.84 -10.21 7.85
N GLY A 47 2.54 -11.40 8.41
CA GLY A 47 2.11 -11.54 9.79
C GLY A 47 0.75 -10.90 10.05
N ILE A 48 -0.04 -10.64 9.01
CA ILE A 48 -1.32 -9.93 9.13
C ILE A 48 -2.32 -10.85 9.85
N GLN A 49 -2.95 -10.33 10.90
CA GLN A 49 -4.02 -11.05 11.61
C GLN A 49 -5.31 -10.96 10.80
N ILE A 50 -5.52 -11.97 9.98
CA ILE A 50 -6.71 -12.12 9.14
C ILE A 50 -7.79 -12.81 9.97
N GLY A 51 -8.86 -12.07 10.30
CA GLY A 51 -10.09 -12.61 10.89
C GLY A 51 -10.80 -13.61 9.95
N ASP A 52 -11.87 -14.27 10.42
CA ASP A 52 -12.57 -15.27 9.60
C ASP A 52 -13.06 -14.65 8.28
N VAL A 53 -12.68 -15.26 7.15
CA VAL A 53 -12.81 -14.71 5.78
C VAL A 53 -14.11 -15.18 5.10
N SER A 54 -15.01 -15.74 5.92
CA SER A 54 -16.35 -16.20 5.52
C SER A 54 -17.23 -15.04 5.06
N ASP A 55 -16.99 -13.84 5.58
CA ASP A 55 -17.69 -12.62 5.18
C ASP A 55 -16.93 -11.87 4.07
N PRO A 56 -17.54 -11.69 2.88
CA PRO A 56 -16.95 -10.93 1.78
C PRO A 56 -16.79 -9.43 2.04
N GLU A 57 -17.31 -8.87 3.14
CA GLU A 57 -17.21 -7.45 3.51
C GLU A 57 -15.99 -7.16 4.40
N TYR A 58 -15.48 -8.14 5.16
CA TYR A 58 -14.29 -7.99 6.00
C TYR A 58 -13.00 -8.21 5.18
N ARG A 59 -12.67 -7.22 4.35
CA ARG A 59 -11.48 -7.25 3.48
C ARG A 59 -10.30 -6.46 4.00
N ALA A 60 -10.43 -5.71 5.09
CA ALA A 60 -9.35 -4.89 5.62
C ALA A 60 -8.77 -5.54 6.88
N TRP A 61 -7.46 -5.77 6.89
CA TRP A 61 -6.76 -6.38 8.01
C TRP A 61 -5.60 -5.49 8.44
N GLY A 62 -5.47 -5.27 9.75
CA GLY A 62 -4.39 -4.46 10.31
C GLY A 62 -3.02 -5.12 10.13
N ASP A 63 -2.02 -4.30 9.82
CA ASP A 63 -0.63 -4.74 9.79
C ASP A 63 -0.12 -4.93 11.22
N SER A 64 0.31 -6.14 11.56
CA SER A 64 0.78 -6.45 12.92
C SER A 64 2.09 -5.78 13.29
N ASN A 65 2.82 -5.19 12.33
CA ASN A 65 4.06 -4.47 12.56
C ASN A 65 3.85 -2.95 12.62
N MET A 66 2.70 -2.45 12.16
CA MET A 66 2.35 -1.03 12.08
C MET A 66 0.86 -0.82 12.37
N GLU A 67 0.54 -0.32 13.56
CA GLU A 67 -0.85 -0.15 14.05
C GLU A 67 -1.71 0.75 13.13
N ASP A 68 -1.07 1.69 12.44
CA ASP A 68 -1.74 2.68 11.58
C ASP A 68 -1.93 2.23 10.13
N ILE A 69 -1.68 0.97 9.77
CA ILE A 69 -1.80 0.49 8.39
C ILE A 69 -2.76 -0.69 8.34
N SER A 70 -3.64 -0.70 7.34
CA SER A 70 -4.39 -1.89 6.95
C SER A 70 -4.14 -2.26 5.49
N VAL A 71 -4.28 -3.55 5.20
CA VAL A 71 -4.20 -4.11 3.85
C VAL A 71 -5.54 -4.74 3.50
N SER A 72 -5.99 -4.55 2.26
CA SER A 72 -7.16 -5.21 1.69
C SER A 72 -6.92 -5.65 0.26
N PHE A 73 -7.80 -6.49 -0.29
CA PHE A 73 -7.75 -6.86 -1.70
C PHE A 73 -9.13 -6.97 -2.34
N SER A 74 -9.18 -6.82 -3.66
CA SER A 74 -10.37 -7.09 -4.48
C SER A 74 -10.14 -8.30 -5.37
N LEU A 75 -11.25 -8.93 -5.76
CA LEU A 75 -11.25 -10.07 -6.68
C LEU A 75 -11.42 -9.57 -8.12
N ASP A 76 -10.97 -10.35 -9.08
CA ASP A 76 -11.16 -10.08 -10.50
C ASP A 76 -12.62 -10.27 -10.90
N PHE A 77 -13.15 -9.36 -11.72
CA PHE A 77 -14.56 -9.38 -12.13
C PHE A 77 -14.87 -10.53 -13.10
N LYS A 78 -13.90 -10.90 -13.96
CA LYS A 78 -14.04 -11.98 -14.94
C LYS A 78 -13.78 -13.35 -14.32
N ASN A 79 -12.91 -13.41 -13.30
CA ASN A 79 -12.62 -14.60 -12.53
C ASN A 79 -12.60 -14.30 -11.03
N PRO A 80 -13.73 -14.45 -10.32
CA PRO A 80 -13.85 -14.09 -8.91
C PRO A 80 -12.99 -14.96 -7.97
N ASN A 81 -12.30 -15.98 -8.49
CA ASN A 81 -11.36 -16.75 -7.69
C ASN A 81 -9.99 -16.06 -7.53
N LEU A 82 -9.67 -15.10 -8.41
CA LEU A 82 -8.36 -14.45 -8.47
C LEU A 82 -8.38 -13.08 -7.83
N VAL A 83 -7.26 -12.70 -7.21
CA VAL A 83 -7.06 -11.34 -6.71
C VAL A 83 -6.64 -10.41 -7.85
N SER A 84 -7.35 -9.29 -7.98
CA SER A 84 -7.12 -8.25 -8.99
C SER A 84 -6.26 -7.10 -8.46
N GLN A 85 -6.57 -6.61 -7.26
CA GLN A 85 -5.93 -5.43 -6.67
C GLN A 85 -5.68 -5.66 -5.19
N VAL A 86 -4.60 -5.07 -4.67
CA VAL A 86 -4.34 -4.96 -3.23
C VAL A 86 -4.30 -3.47 -2.86
N GLN A 87 -4.91 -3.10 -1.74
CA GLN A 87 -4.96 -1.74 -1.25
C GLN A 87 -4.28 -1.67 0.12
N ILE A 88 -3.57 -0.58 0.37
CA ILE A 88 -2.92 -0.26 1.64
C ILE A 88 -3.49 1.08 2.09
N ALA A 89 -4.12 1.10 3.26
CA ALA A 89 -4.76 2.30 3.81
C ALA A 89 -4.11 2.67 5.14
N GLY A 90 -3.84 3.97 5.31
CA GLY A 90 -3.34 4.54 6.55
C GLY A 90 -4.46 5.02 7.48
N HIS A 91 -4.21 4.93 8.79
CA HIS A 91 -5.07 5.37 9.89
C HIS A 91 -4.29 6.29 10.84
N GLU A 92 -4.99 6.94 11.76
CA GLU A 92 -4.47 7.88 12.78
C GLU A 92 -3.24 8.71 12.35
N ALA A 93 -2.02 8.27 12.68
CA ALA A 93 -0.80 9.02 12.42
C ALA A 93 -0.45 9.15 10.93
N VAL A 94 -0.85 8.17 10.12
CA VAL A 94 -0.74 8.19 8.66
C VAL A 94 -2.12 8.18 7.96
N ASP A 95 -3.16 8.61 8.68
CA ASP A 95 -4.50 8.80 8.14
C ASP A 95 -4.42 9.63 6.85
N THR A 96 -5.31 9.33 5.90
CA THR A 96 -5.37 9.85 4.52
C THR A 96 -4.38 9.26 3.51
N LEU A 97 -3.38 8.48 3.94
CA LEU A 97 -2.53 7.76 3.00
C LEU A 97 -3.32 6.60 2.37
N PHE A 98 -3.39 6.59 1.04
CA PHE A 98 -3.99 5.49 0.30
C PHE A 98 -3.05 5.04 -0.80
N ILE A 99 -2.83 3.74 -0.90
CA ILE A 99 -2.03 3.15 -1.95
C ILE A 99 -2.82 2.00 -2.53
N CYS A 100 -2.97 1.93 -3.85
CA CYS A 100 -3.41 0.69 -4.47
C CYS A 100 -2.42 0.16 -5.49
N VAL A 101 -2.26 -1.16 -5.41
CA VAL A 101 -1.28 -1.97 -6.11
C VAL A 101 -2.01 -2.69 -7.23
N ASN A 102 -1.44 -2.65 -8.44
CA ASN A 102 -2.01 -3.26 -9.63
C ASN A 102 -3.30 -2.58 -10.12
N CYS A 103 -3.24 -1.26 -10.34
CA CYS A 103 -4.36 -0.42 -10.80
C CYS A 103 -4.78 -0.61 -12.27
N LEU A 104 -4.26 -1.62 -12.97
CA LEU A 104 -4.58 -1.82 -14.39
C LEU A 104 -5.74 -2.81 -14.54
N GLU A 105 -6.70 -2.49 -15.41
CA GLU A 105 -7.84 -3.35 -15.79
C GLU A 105 -7.42 -4.72 -16.36
N LEU A 106 -6.14 -4.85 -16.72
CA LEU A 106 -5.50 -6.09 -17.13
C LEU A 106 -4.21 -6.21 -16.31
N ALA A 107 -4.09 -7.28 -15.52
CA ALA A 107 -2.87 -7.61 -14.80
C ALA A 107 -1.74 -7.87 -15.80
N GLU A 108 -0.97 -6.83 -16.14
CA GLU A 108 0.25 -6.98 -16.92
C GLU A 108 1.36 -7.41 -15.97
N ALA A 109 1.72 -8.70 -16.00
CA ALA A 109 2.76 -9.29 -15.14
C ALA A 109 4.14 -8.57 -15.20
N ARG A 110 4.34 -7.67 -16.17
CA ARG A 110 5.58 -6.90 -16.40
C ARG A 110 5.45 -5.40 -16.09
N ARG A 111 4.27 -4.92 -15.71
CA ARG A 111 4.01 -3.52 -15.35
C ARG A 111 3.22 -3.46 -14.05
N VAL A 112 3.95 -3.44 -12.95
CA VAL A 112 3.36 -3.21 -11.64
C VAL A 112 3.31 -1.70 -11.42
N ASN A 113 2.09 -1.19 -11.30
CA ASN A 113 1.84 0.22 -11.05
C ASN A 113 1.25 0.37 -9.66
N PHE A 114 1.69 1.40 -8.95
CA PHE A 114 1.17 1.75 -7.64
C PHE A 114 0.58 3.15 -7.70
N ALA A 115 -0.73 3.27 -7.48
CA ALA A 115 -1.33 4.58 -7.25
C ALA A 115 -1.08 4.96 -5.80
N VAL A 116 -0.42 6.09 -5.56
CA VAL A 116 -0.25 6.70 -4.25
C VAL A 116 -1.07 7.99 -4.21
N ASP A 117 -1.93 8.10 -3.21
CA ASP A 117 -2.76 9.28 -2.99
C ASP A 117 -2.77 9.68 -1.51
N VAL A 118 -2.95 10.98 -1.29
CA VAL A 118 -3.17 11.57 0.03
C VAL A 118 -4.55 12.20 0.03
N LEU A 119 -5.52 11.46 0.51
CA LEU A 119 -6.94 11.80 0.45
C LEU A 119 -7.23 13.06 1.27
N LYS A 120 -7.62 14.16 0.60
CA LYS A 120 -8.01 15.38 1.30
C LYS A 120 -9.33 15.15 2.04
N LYS A 121 -9.30 15.23 3.37
CA LYS A 121 -10.52 15.33 4.18
C LYS A 121 -10.95 16.78 4.26
N SER A 122 -12.24 17.03 4.08
CA SER A 122 -12.82 18.37 4.23
C SER A 122 -12.88 18.83 5.69
N SER A 123 -12.87 17.89 6.64
CA SER A 123 -13.10 18.10 8.07
C SER A 123 -11.84 18.10 8.93
N SER A 124 -10.69 17.67 8.41
CA SER A 124 -9.44 17.61 9.19
C SER A 124 -8.20 17.81 8.31
N PRO A 125 -7.14 18.45 8.85
CA PRO A 125 -5.89 18.60 8.12
C PRO A 125 -5.17 17.24 7.98
N THR A 126 -4.52 17.03 6.84
CA THR A 126 -3.66 15.87 6.61
C THR A 126 -2.55 15.77 7.66
N PRO A 127 -2.38 14.60 8.33
CA PRO A 127 -1.30 14.36 9.27
C PRO A 127 0.07 14.69 8.68
N LYS A 128 0.99 15.20 9.51
CA LYS A 128 2.36 15.53 9.05
C LYS A 128 3.11 14.28 8.60
N LEU A 129 2.97 13.18 9.35
CA LEU A 129 3.64 11.92 9.05
C LEU A 129 3.13 11.32 7.72
N ALA A 130 1.81 11.29 7.48
CA ALA A 130 1.23 10.88 6.20
C ALA A 130 1.86 11.60 5.00
N ARG A 131 2.00 12.93 5.08
CA ARG A 131 2.62 13.74 4.00
C ARG A 131 4.08 13.37 3.76
N ILE A 132 4.86 13.20 4.83
CA ILE A 132 6.28 12.85 4.72
C ILE A 132 6.44 11.44 4.13
N VAL A 133 5.61 10.48 4.58
CA VAL A 133 5.62 9.11 4.06
C VAL A 133 5.26 9.10 2.58
N ALA A 134 4.18 9.79 2.18
CA ALA A 134 3.78 9.90 0.78
C ALA A 134 4.88 10.53 -0.07
N ASP A 135 5.45 11.67 0.36
CA ASP A 135 6.53 12.35 -0.36
C ASP A 135 7.76 11.45 -0.54
N LYS A 136 8.17 10.71 0.50
CA LYS A 136 9.28 9.76 0.42
C LYS A 136 9.00 8.58 -0.51
N LEU A 137 7.76 8.07 -0.55
CA LEU A 137 7.37 6.99 -1.47
C LEU A 137 7.39 7.48 -2.93
N LEU A 138 6.90 8.68 -3.17
CA LEU A 138 6.84 9.27 -4.51
C LEU A 138 8.23 9.52 -5.12
N HIS A 139 9.23 9.78 -4.28
CA HIS A 139 10.62 9.97 -4.68
C HIS A 139 11.49 8.75 -4.35
N HIS A 140 10.89 7.59 -4.09
CA HIS A 140 11.64 6.38 -3.73
C HIS A 140 12.50 5.93 -4.93
N PRO A 141 13.78 5.57 -4.72
CA PRO A 141 14.73 5.32 -5.81
C PRO A 141 14.34 4.14 -6.72
N ASP A 142 13.56 3.19 -6.22
CA ASP A 142 13.12 2.01 -6.98
C ASP A 142 11.93 2.28 -7.93
N PHE A 143 11.35 3.48 -7.92
CA PHE A 143 10.19 3.83 -8.74
C PHE A 143 10.43 5.02 -9.67
N ASP A 144 9.76 5.00 -10.82
CA ASP A 144 9.55 6.16 -11.69
C ASP A 144 8.16 6.74 -11.40
N LEU A 145 8.07 8.06 -11.29
CA LEU A 145 6.82 8.78 -11.01
C LEU A 145 6.19 9.27 -12.32
N GLU A 146 4.93 8.91 -12.54
CA GLU A 146 4.06 9.51 -13.56
C GLU A 146 2.93 10.30 -12.88
N ASP A 147 2.80 11.58 -13.26
CA ASP A 147 1.81 12.50 -12.70
C ASP A 147 0.71 12.81 -13.73
N PHE A 148 -0.53 12.44 -13.38
CA PHE A 148 -1.73 12.65 -14.19
C PHE A 148 -2.69 13.68 -13.59
N GLY A 149 -2.24 14.52 -12.64
CA GLY A 149 -3.07 15.53 -11.97
C GLY A 149 -4.08 14.98 -10.95
N GLY A 150 -4.22 13.66 -10.87
CA GLY A 150 -5.00 12.91 -9.87
C GLY A 150 -4.09 12.02 -9.00
N PRO A 151 -4.42 10.72 -8.79
CA PRO A 151 -3.52 9.82 -8.06
C PRO A 151 -2.18 9.72 -8.80
N LYS A 152 -1.08 9.73 -8.04
CA LYS A 152 0.27 9.65 -8.59
C LYS A 152 0.61 8.18 -8.84
N LEU A 153 1.05 7.86 -10.05
CA LEU A 153 1.41 6.50 -10.42
C LEU A 153 2.91 6.29 -10.25
N LEU A 154 3.28 5.27 -9.47
CA LEU A 154 4.64 4.79 -9.35
C LEU A 154 4.80 3.52 -10.17
N MET A 155 5.76 3.55 -11.08
CA MET A 155 6.15 2.44 -11.94
C MET A 155 7.41 1.81 -11.35
N GLN A 156 7.43 0.49 -11.14
CA GLN A 156 8.67 -0.17 -10.74
C GLN A 156 9.74 -0.02 -11.83
N LYS A 157 10.90 0.54 -11.45
CA LYS A 157 12.06 0.55 -12.34
C LYS A 157 12.44 -0.89 -12.65
N ASN A 158 12.40 -1.27 -13.92
CA ASN A 158 12.87 -2.57 -14.36
C ASN A 158 14.35 -2.73 -13.95
N ARG A 159 14.62 -3.53 -12.90
CA ARG A 159 15.98 -3.94 -12.50
C ARG A 159 16.62 -4.93 -13.48
N HIS A 160 16.10 -5.07 -14.70
CA HIS A 160 16.76 -5.78 -15.78
C HIS A 160 17.60 -4.80 -16.61
N ARG A 161 18.72 -4.39 -16.02
CA ARG A 161 19.99 -4.24 -16.72
C ARG A 161 20.97 -5.21 -16.08
#